data_AF-A0A9X8N7W7-F1
#
_entry.id   AF-A0A9X8N7W7-F1
#
_cell.length_a   1.000
_cell.length_b   1.000
_cell.length_c   1.000
_cell.angle_alpha   90.00
_cell.angle_beta   90.00
_cell.angle_gamma   90.00
#
_symmetry.space_group_name_H-M   'P 1'
#
loop_
_entity.id
_entity.type
_entity.pdbx_description
1 polymer ?
#
loop_
_entity_poly.entity_id
_entity_poly.type
_entity_poly.pdbx_seq_one_letter_code
_entity_poly.pdbx_strand_id
1 'polypeptide(L)'
;MARQGFNGPAPKRAEERRRRNKDVDLKVTPKTYGNIAAREDNFDPSWHPAAQLLYRSFSDSPVSLYFEPSDWATLRIVIESASASLLRYEDRVSLDMVGSVIKGLEEFLATEATRRRLRIETEPQEGARWHEPEEYWHPLATAWYESLQRSGQSSFYQASDIAFAFFMAEVITRYLGAGLKMSGRLLDVILKGCTLLLATEASRRIAQMELTKIESRNIDAEITALMEEYAAAI
;
A
#
# COMPACT_ATOMS: atom_id res chain seq x y z
N MET A 1 -20.41 17.94 19.27
CA MET A 1 -20.09 16.57 18.82
C MET A 1 -18.60 16.48 18.56
N ALA A 2 -17.84 15.88 19.49
CA ALA A 2 -16.39 15.78 19.38
C ALA A 2 -16.03 14.70 18.34
N ARG A 3 -15.28 15.08 17.29
CA ARG A 3 -14.65 14.14 16.37
C ARG A 3 -13.49 13.44 17.10
N GLN A 4 -13.76 12.32 17.76
CA GLN A 4 -12.72 11.35 18.12
C GLN A 4 -12.32 10.57 16.85
N GLY A 5 -11.63 11.24 15.92
CA GLY A 5 -10.74 10.55 15.01
C GLY A 5 -9.42 10.27 15.73
N PHE A 6 -8.66 9.28 15.29
CA PHE A 6 -7.28 9.02 15.70
C PHE A 6 -6.38 10.22 15.35
N ASN A 7 -6.55 11.34 16.07
CA ASN A 7 -5.90 12.62 15.83
C ASN A 7 -4.58 12.65 16.58
N GLY A 8 -3.66 11.81 16.15
CA GLY A 8 -2.28 11.79 16.61
C GLY A 8 -1.40 11.19 15.51
N PRO A 9 -0.12 11.59 15.42
CA PRO A 9 0.84 10.92 14.55
C PRO A 9 0.79 9.41 14.79
N ALA A 10 0.85 8.61 13.72
CA ALA A 10 0.86 7.17 13.88
C ALA A 10 2.15 6.76 14.64
N PRO A 11 2.07 5.85 15.62
CA PRO A 11 3.24 5.47 16.40
C PRO A 11 4.24 4.66 15.58
N LYS A 12 5.52 4.77 15.96
CA LYS A 12 6.63 3.95 15.42
C LYS A 12 6.42 2.45 15.64
N ARG A 13 7.02 1.62 14.79
CA ARG A 13 7.04 0.15 14.96
C ARG A 13 7.85 -0.28 16.19
N ALA A 14 7.63 -1.48 16.73
CA ALA A 14 8.34 -1.99 17.90
C ALA A 14 9.86 -1.94 17.76
N GLU A 15 10.39 -2.35 16.60
CA GLU A 15 11.81 -2.32 16.26
C GLU A 15 12.40 -0.91 16.17
N GLU A 16 11.59 0.08 15.79
CA GLU A 16 11.98 1.49 15.63
C GLU A 16 11.96 2.27 16.97
N ARG A 17 11.48 1.65 18.06
CA ARG A 17 11.32 2.30 19.37
C ARG A 17 12.59 2.21 20.22
N ARG A 18 12.95 3.34 20.82
CA ARG A 18 13.96 3.40 21.89
C ARG A 18 13.45 2.71 23.15
N ARG A 19 14.37 2.13 23.95
CA ARG A 19 14.08 1.30 25.15
C ARG A 19 13.11 1.91 26.17
N ARG A 20 13.01 3.25 26.24
CA ARG A 20 12.10 3.98 27.14
C ARG A 20 10.65 4.06 26.63
N ASN A 21 10.42 3.81 25.34
CA ASN A 21 9.10 3.94 24.67
C ASN A 21 8.45 2.58 24.38
N LYS A 22 8.87 1.50 25.03
CA LYS A 22 8.41 0.13 24.71
C LYS A 22 7.01 -0.23 25.23
N ASP A 23 6.43 0.56 26.15
CA ASP A 23 5.21 0.20 26.87
C ASP A 23 3.89 0.36 26.08
N VAL A 24 3.91 0.29 24.76
CA VAL A 24 2.68 0.34 23.94
C VAL A 24 2.29 -1.07 23.53
N ASP A 25 1.12 -1.51 23.96
CA ASP A 25 0.51 -2.77 23.56
C ASP A 25 0.23 -2.77 22.05
N LEU A 26 0.78 -3.77 21.36
CA LEU A 26 0.78 -3.90 19.91
C LEU A 26 0.10 -5.19 19.53
N LYS A 27 -0.86 -5.12 18.61
CA LYS A 27 -1.38 -6.33 17.98
C LYS A 27 -0.39 -6.76 16.91
N VAL A 28 0.36 -7.82 17.21
CA VAL A 28 1.29 -8.46 16.28
C VAL A 28 0.56 -9.58 15.55
N THR A 29 0.66 -9.57 14.22
CA THR A 29 0.04 -10.58 13.35
C THR A 29 1.14 -11.50 12.80
N PRO A 30 0.92 -12.83 12.69
CA PRO A 30 1.94 -13.78 12.24
C PRO A 30 2.49 -13.49 10.84
N LYS A 31 3.74 -13.92 10.61
CA LYS A 31 4.49 -13.73 9.34
C LYS A 31 3.86 -14.37 8.11
N THR A 32 3.15 -15.46 8.29
CA THR A 32 2.53 -16.21 7.19
C THR A 32 1.10 -16.55 7.60
N TYR A 33 0.17 -16.22 6.70
CA TYR A 33 -1.23 -16.50 6.85
C TYR A 33 -1.82 -16.80 5.48
N GLY A 34 -2.81 -17.69 5.43
CA GLY A 34 -3.49 -18.04 4.19
C GLY A 34 -4.89 -18.51 4.51
N ASN A 35 -5.87 -17.60 4.43
CA ASN A 35 -7.27 -17.97 4.54
C ASN A 35 -7.77 -18.47 3.17
N ILE A 36 -7.42 -19.71 2.83
CA ILE A 36 -7.80 -20.33 1.55
C ILE A 36 -9.33 -20.45 1.44
N ALA A 37 -10.02 -20.74 2.56
CA ALA A 37 -11.48 -20.90 2.57
C ALA A 37 -12.23 -19.62 2.17
N ALA A 38 -11.71 -18.44 2.54
CA ALA A 38 -12.30 -17.18 2.11
C ALA A 38 -12.09 -16.85 0.62
N ARG A 39 -11.06 -17.45 0.00
CA ARG A 39 -10.55 -17.09 -1.32
C ARG A 39 -11.41 -17.60 -2.48
N GLU A 40 -12.12 -18.71 -2.31
CA GLU A 40 -12.80 -19.41 -3.42
C GLU A 40 -14.32 -19.18 -3.46
N ASP A 41 -15.01 -19.19 -2.32
CA ASP A 41 -16.49 -19.18 -2.30
C ASP A 41 -17.12 -17.82 -2.69
N ASN A 42 -16.33 -16.75 -2.73
CA ASN A 42 -16.82 -15.37 -2.88
C ASN A 42 -16.08 -14.54 -3.94
N PHE A 43 -15.19 -15.17 -4.70
CA PHE A 43 -14.44 -14.53 -5.77
C PHE A 43 -15.29 -14.43 -7.05
N ASP A 44 -15.35 -13.25 -7.66
CA ASP A 44 -16.00 -13.06 -8.95
C ASP A 44 -14.95 -12.87 -10.07
N PRO A 45 -14.85 -13.80 -11.04
CA PRO A 45 -13.91 -13.69 -12.15
C PRO A 45 -14.26 -12.57 -13.15
N SER A 46 -15.48 -12.03 -13.10
CA SER A 46 -15.91 -10.92 -13.96
C SER A 46 -15.45 -9.55 -13.45
N TRP A 47 -14.92 -9.47 -12.23
CA TRP A 47 -14.38 -8.23 -11.70
C TRP A 47 -13.23 -7.68 -12.54
N HIS A 48 -13.06 -6.36 -12.51
CA HIS A 48 -11.88 -5.71 -13.07
C HIS A 48 -10.59 -6.35 -12.51
N PRO A 49 -9.52 -6.56 -13.29
CA PRO A 49 -8.27 -7.18 -12.83
C PRO A 49 -7.73 -6.59 -11.52
N ALA A 50 -7.69 -5.26 -11.41
CA ALA A 50 -7.30 -4.58 -10.16
C ALA A 50 -8.17 -4.94 -8.94
N ALA A 51 -9.48 -5.14 -9.12
CA ALA A 51 -10.38 -5.54 -8.05
C ALA A 51 -10.20 -7.02 -7.67
N GLN A 52 -9.92 -7.89 -8.65
CA GLN A 52 -9.53 -9.28 -8.39
C GLN A 52 -8.24 -9.34 -7.56
N LEU A 53 -7.25 -8.52 -7.91
CA LEU A 53 -5.99 -8.36 -7.18
C LEU A 53 -6.25 -7.94 -5.74
N LEU A 54 -7.04 -6.88 -5.54
CA LEU A 54 -7.41 -6.38 -4.22
C LEU A 54 -8.04 -7.50 -3.37
N TYR A 55 -9.04 -8.20 -3.87
CA TYR A 55 -9.71 -9.25 -3.11
C TYR A 55 -8.75 -10.37 -2.69
N ARG A 56 -7.96 -10.89 -3.65
CA ARG A 56 -6.99 -11.96 -3.38
C ARG A 56 -5.91 -11.50 -2.39
N SER A 57 -5.48 -10.24 -2.49
CA SER A 57 -4.45 -9.70 -1.60
C SER A 57 -4.84 -9.70 -0.13
N PHE A 58 -6.13 -9.59 0.21
CA PHE A 58 -6.58 -9.72 1.59
C PHE A 58 -6.47 -11.15 2.11
N SER A 59 -6.67 -12.16 1.25
CA SER A 59 -6.47 -13.57 1.61
C SER A 59 -5.00 -13.88 1.92
N ASP A 60 -4.10 -13.19 1.22
CA ASP A 60 -2.66 -13.31 1.38
C ASP A 60 -2.09 -12.35 2.45
N SER A 61 -2.92 -11.44 3.00
CA SER A 61 -2.50 -10.48 4.01
C SER A 61 -2.79 -11.00 5.41
N PRO A 62 -1.84 -10.89 6.37
CA PRO A 62 -2.06 -11.34 7.75
C PRO A 62 -3.27 -10.72 8.43
N VAL A 63 -3.71 -9.51 8.02
CA VAL A 63 -4.85 -8.82 8.63
C VAL A 63 -6.16 -9.60 8.55
N SER A 64 -6.30 -10.50 7.57
CA SER A 64 -7.49 -11.33 7.42
C SER A 64 -7.54 -12.52 8.39
N LEU A 65 -6.53 -12.66 9.27
CA LEU A 65 -6.55 -13.62 10.40
C LEU A 65 -7.77 -13.46 11.29
N TYR A 66 -8.23 -12.22 11.45
CA TYR A 66 -9.34 -11.88 12.34
C TYR A 66 -10.64 -11.63 11.60
N PHE A 67 -10.70 -11.88 10.29
CA PHE A 67 -11.93 -11.65 9.52
C PHE A 67 -12.93 -12.77 9.78
N GLU A 68 -14.11 -12.37 10.22
CA GLU A 68 -15.29 -13.21 10.31
C GLU A 68 -16.03 -13.26 8.95
N PRO A 69 -16.97 -14.19 8.75
CA PRO A 69 -17.75 -14.26 7.51
C PRO A 69 -18.44 -12.93 7.12
N SER A 70 -18.86 -12.13 8.11
CA SER A 70 -19.44 -10.80 7.88
C SER A 70 -18.44 -9.79 7.32
N ASP A 71 -17.17 -9.89 7.72
CA ASP A 71 -16.10 -9.02 7.23
C ASP A 71 -15.82 -9.33 5.75
N TRP A 72 -15.75 -10.61 5.39
CA TRP A 72 -15.60 -11.04 4.00
C TRP A 72 -16.77 -10.61 3.12
N ALA A 73 -18.01 -10.74 3.61
CA ALA A 73 -19.19 -10.26 2.89
C ALA A 73 -19.16 -8.74 2.68
N THR A 74 -18.74 -7.98 3.70
CA THR A 74 -18.62 -6.51 3.61
C THR A 74 -17.48 -6.10 2.67
N LEU A 75 -16.33 -6.78 2.74
CA LEU A 75 -15.21 -6.56 1.84
C LEU A 75 -15.63 -6.80 0.38
N ARG A 76 -16.43 -7.84 0.11
CA ARG A 76 -16.95 -8.12 -1.23
C ARG A 76 -17.75 -6.94 -1.79
N ILE A 77 -18.56 -6.25 -0.96
CA ILE A 77 -19.30 -5.05 -1.39
C ILE A 77 -18.33 -3.93 -1.78
N VAL A 78 -17.23 -3.74 -1.02
CA VAL A 78 -16.19 -2.76 -1.33
C VAL A 78 -15.47 -3.12 -2.64
N ILE A 79 -15.13 -4.39 -2.85
CA ILE A 79 -14.46 -4.86 -4.08
C ILE A 79 -15.38 -4.77 -5.30
N GLU A 80 -16.66 -5.12 -5.17
CA GLU A 80 -17.66 -4.95 -6.22
C GLU A 80 -17.74 -3.46 -6.63
N SER A 81 -17.78 -2.57 -5.64
CA SER A 81 -17.79 -1.12 -5.86
C SER A 81 -16.50 -0.63 -6.53
N ALA A 82 -15.35 -1.20 -6.17
CA ALA A 82 -14.06 -0.93 -6.80
C ALA A 82 -14.07 -1.36 -8.27
N SER A 83 -14.51 -2.60 -8.54
CA SER A 83 -14.66 -3.14 -9.89
C SER A 83 -15.59 -2.28 -10.74
N ALA A 84 -16.80 -1.99 -10.25
CA ALA A 84 -17.79 -1.18 -10.92
C ALA A 84 -17.30 0.26 -11.20
N SER A 85 -16.41 0.80 -10.35
CA SER A 85 -15.80 2.11 -10.58
C SER A 85 -14.83 2.12 -11.78
N LEU A 86 -14.24 0.97 -12.12
CA LEU A 86 -13.25 0.81 -13.18
C LEU A 86 -13.81 0.24 -14.49
N LEU A 87 -14.91 -0.52 -14.43
CA LEU A 87 -15.53 -1.18 -15.59
C LEU A 87 -16.41 -0.27 -16.45
N ARG A 88 -16.82 0.91 -15.96
CA ARG A 88 -17.61 1.82 -16.78
C ARG A 88 -16.73 2.31 -17.94
N TYR A 89 -17.15 2.00 -19.17
CA TYR A 89 -16.48 2.30 -20.44
C TYR A 89 -16.24 3.79 -20.74
N GLU A 90 -16.74 4.69 -19.89
CA GLU A 90 -16.40 6.10 -19.99
C GLU A 90 -14.99 6.30 -19.41
N ASP A 91 -14.14 7.09 -20.09
CA ASP A 91 -12.76 7.42 -19.69
C ASP A 91 -12.62 8.13 -18.32
N ARG A 92 -13.66 8.10 -17.48
CA ARG A 92 -13.77 8.84 -16.24
C ARG A 92 -14.21 7.95 -15.10
N VAL A 93 -13.43 8.01 -14.03
CA VAL A 93 -13.81 7.38 -12.77
C VAL A 93 -14.71 8.33 -11.98
N SER A 94 -15.76 7.77 -11.37
CA SER A 94 -16.60 8.52 -10.44
C SER A 94 -15.83 8.89 -9.17
N LEU A 95 -15.70 10.19 -8.91
CA LEU A 95 -15.06 10.76 -7.72
C LEU A 95 -15.60 10.15 -6.42
N ASP A 96 -16.93 10.18 -6.26
CA ASP A 96 -17.59 9.77 -5.02
C ASP A 96 -17.47 8.27 -4.81
N MET A 97 -17.44 7.50 -5.91
CA MET A 97 -17.25 6.05 -5.84
C MET A 97 -15.83 5.71 -5.40
N VAL A 98 -14.80 6.28 -6.02
CA VAL A 98 -13.39 6.03 -5.62
C VAL A 98 -13.15 6.46 -4.20
N GLY A 99 -13.65 7.65 -3.81
CA GLY A 99 -13.54 8.13 -2.45
C GLY A 99 -14.17 7.18 -1.44
N SER A 100 -15.31 6.58 -1.77
CA SER A 100 -16.00 5.60 -0.92
C SER A 100 -15.27 4.25 -0.88
N VAL A 101 -14.76 3.77 -2.01
CA VAL A 101 -13.94 2.55 -2.09
C VAL A 101 -12.69 2.69 -1.24
N ILE A 102 -11.95 3.80 -1.37
CA ILE A 102 -10.75 4.05 -0.57
C ILE A 102 -11.08 4.06 0.92
N LYS A 103 -12.18 4.70 1.34
CA LYS A 103 -12.62 4.66 2.74
C LYS A 103 -12.92 3.24 3.19
N GLY A 104 -13.62 2.45 2.38
CA GLY A 104 -13.88 1.04 2.69
C GLY A 104 -12.58 0.25 2.86
N LEU A 105 -11.62 0.43 1.95
CA LEU A 105 -10.31 -0.23 2.04
C LEU A 105 -9.49 0.22 3.26
N GLU A 106 -9.68 1.46 3.75
CA GLU A 106 -9.08 1.91 5.00
C GLU A 106 -9.62 1.14 6.22
N GLU A 107 -10.93 0.85 6.27
CA GLU A 107 -11.55 0.06 7.35
C GLU A 107 -11.00 -1.38 7.38
N PHE A 108 -10.62 -1.93 6.22
CA PHE A 108 -10.00 -3.25 6.10
C PHE A 108 -8.47 -3.24 6.23
N LEU A 109 -7.87 -2.11 6.60
CA LEU A 109 -6.43 -1.99 6.85
C LEU A 109 -5.56 -2.32 5.64
N ALA A 110 -6.06 -1.99 4.44
CA ALA A 110 -5.40 -2.30 3.18
C ALA A 110 -3.97 -1.77 3.11
N THR A 111 -3.68 -0.63 3.77
CA THR A 111 -2.38 0.03 3.68
C THR A 111 -1.63 0.12 5.01
N GLU A 112 -0.31 0.25 4.92
CA GLU A 112 0.61 0.41 6.03
C GLU A 112 0.27 1.64 6.87
N ALA A 113 -0.15 2.74 6.23
CA ALA A 113 -0.59 3.91 6.97
C ALA A 113 -1.78 3.61 7.88
N THR A 114 -2.76 2.82 7.42
CA THR A 114 -3.94 2.46 8.21
C THR A 114 -3.60 1.50 9.35
N ARG A 115 -2.77 0.49 9.09
CA ARG A 115 -2.28 -0.43 10.13
C ARG A 115 -1.50 0.31 11.22
N ARG A 116 -0.57 1.20 10.82
CA ARG A 116 0.18 2.04 11.78
C ARG A 116 -0.73 2.90 12.65
N ARG A 117 -1.75 3.55 12.06
CA ARG A 117 -2.72 4.37 12.83
C ARG A 117 -3.45 3.57 13.91
N LEU A 118 -3.78 2.31 13.64
CA LEU A 118 -4.42 1.40 14.59
C LEU A 118 -3.45 0.61 15.46
N ARG A 119 -2.14 0.87 15.38
CA ARG A 119 -1.11 0.15 16.16
C ARG A 119 -1.08 -1.34 15.87
N ILE A 120 -1.39 -1.70 14.64
CA ILE A 120 -1.30 -3.06 14.14
C ILE A 120 0.05 -3.18 13.45
N GLU A 121 0.85 -4.14 13.91
CA GLU A 121 2.14 -4.44 13.32
C GLU A 121 2.02 -5.74 12.54
N THR A 122 2.37 -5.63 11.26
CA THR A 122 2.53 -6.77 10.36
C THR A 122 4.00 -6.88 10.02
N GLU A 123 4.56 -8.05 10.27
CA GLU A 123 5.88 -8.42 9.80
C GLU A 123 5.93 -8.31 8.26
N PRO A 124 7.09 -7.97 7.66
CA PRO A 124 7.24 -8.00 6.21
C PRO A 124 6.83 -9.36 5.65
N GLN A 125 5.96 -9.35 4.65
CA GLN A 125 5.50 -10.58 4.01
C GLN A 125 6.60 -11.10 3.06
N GLU A 126 7.15 -12.27 3.37
CA GLU A 126 8.03 -12.98 2.43
C GLU A 126 7.24 -13.33 1.15
N GLY A 127 7.79 -12.93 0.00
CA GLY A 127 7.16 -13.20 -1.30
C GLY A 127 6.04 -12.23 -1.70
N ALA A 128 5.86 -11.09 -1.02
CA ALA A 128 4.99 -10.02 -1.51
C ALA A 128 5.44 -9.59 -2.92
N ARG A 129 4.66 -9.99 -3.93
CA ARG A 129 5.02 -9.83 -5.34
C ARG A 129 4.34 -8.61 -5.93
N TRP A 130 5.16 -7.72 -6.48
CA TRP A 130 4.68 -6.64 -7.33
C TRP A 130 4.15 -7.21 -8.64
N HIS A 131 2.98 -6.73 -9.05
CA HIS A 131 2.41 -7.03 -10.35
C HIS A 131 3.01 -6.10 -11.40
N GLU A 132 3.22 -6.63 -12.61
CA GLU A 132 3.70 -5.82 -13.73
C GLU A 132 2.67 -4.72 -14.06
N PRO A 133 3.12 -3.50 -14.39
CA PRO A 133 2.25 -2.45 -14.88
C PRO A 133 1.50 -2.89 -16.14
N GLU A 134 0.24 -2.48 -16.29
CA GLU A 134 -0.51 -2.75 -17.52
C GLU A 134 0.01 -1.89 -18.67
N GLU A 135 0.07 -2.46 -19.88
CA GLU A 135 0.61 -1.77 -21.06
C GLU A 135 -0.17 -0.50 -21.44
N TYR A 136 -1.47 -0.46 -21.13
CA TYR A 136 -2.34 0.68 -21.42
C TYR A 136 -2.25 1.81 -20.39
N TRP A 137 -1.51 1.62 -19.29
CA TRP A 137 -1.40 2.65 -18.27
C TRP A 137 -0.76 3.92 -18.80
N HIS A 138 -1.21 5.03 -18.24
CA HIS A 138 -0.60 6.31 -18.55
C HIS A 138 0.87 6.28 -18.09
N PRO A 139 1.85 6.79 -18.87
CA PRO A 139 3.28 6.69 -18.52
C PRO A 139 3.63 7.21 -17.13
N LEU A 140 3.00 8.31 -16.69
CA LEU A 140 3.17 8.82 -15.32
C LEU A 140 2.58 7.91 -14.23
N ALA A 141 1.51 7.18 -14.52
CA ALA A 141 0.94 6.21 -13.59
C ALA A 141 1.89 5.02 -13.42
N THR A 142 2.43 4.50 -14.52
CA THR A 142 3.47 3.46 -14.53
C THR A 142 4.70 3.90 -13.75
N ALA A 143 5.25 5.08 -14.07
CA ALA A 143 6.41 5.63 -13.38
C ALA A 143 6.17 5.82 -11.88
N TRP A 144 4.97 6.27 -11.50
CA TRP A 144 4.57 6.41 -10.09
C TRP A 144 4.52 5.05 -9.38
N TYR A 145 3.86 4.05 -9.96
CA TYR A 145 3.73 2.72 -9.37
C TYR A 145 5.09 2.04 -9.19
N GLU A 146 5.94 2.04 -10.22
CA GLU A 146 7.30 1.50 -10.13
C GLU A 146 8.18 2.28 -9.13
N SER A 147 7.94 3.59 -8.98
CA SER A 147 8.68 4.38 -7.99
C SER A 147 8.41 3.89 -6.56
N LEU A 148 7.19 3.43 -6.27
CA LEU A 148 6.86 2.85 -4.98
C LEU A 148 7.67 1.59 -4.74
N GLN A 149 7.77 0.69 -5.72
CA GLN A 149 8.52 -0.55 -5.63
C GLN A 149 9.98 -0.32 -5.24
N ARG A 150 10.64 0.68 -5.84
CA ARG A 150 12.04 1.03 -5.58
C ARG A 150 12.26 1.83 -4.28
N SER A 151 11.19 2.37 -3.70
CA SER A 151 11.32 3.26 -2.55
C SER A 151 11.41 2.50 -1.24
N GLY A 152 12.19 3.02 -0.28
CA GLY A 152 12.44 2.33 0.99
C GLY A 152 11.20 1.99 1.82
N GLN A 153 10.05 2.64 1.62
CA GLN A 153 8.81 2.26 2.31
C GLN A 153 8.20 0.95 1.83
N SER A 154 8.53 0.47 0.63
CA SER A 154 7.97 -0.77 0.08
C SER A 154 8.38 -2.01 0.88
N SER A 155 9.47 -1.96 1.65
CA SER A 155 9.89 -3.04 2.54
C SER A 155 8.87 -3.36 3.64
N PHE A 156 7.92 -2.44 3.89
CA PHE A 156 6.86 -2.59 4.89
C PHE A 156 5.51 -2.96 4.27
N TYR A 157 5.39 -2.94 2.95
CA TYR A 157 4.14 -3.25 2.25
C TYR A 157 3.80 -4.73 2.37
N GLN A 158 2.50 -4.99 2.52
CA GLN A 158 1.90 -6.32 2.40
C GLN A 158 1.32 -6.48 0.99
N ALA A 159 0.84 -7.68 0.64
CA ALA A 159 0.11 -7.90 -0.60
C ALA A 159 -1.03 -6.89 -0.80
N SER A 160 -1.74 -6.52 0.28
CA SER A 160 -2.85 -5.56 0.23
C SER A 160 -2.41 -4.13 -0.12
N ASP A 161 -1.20 -3.70 0.30
CA ASP A 161 -0.64 -2.41 -0.09
C ASP A 161 -0.30 -2.38 -1.57
N ILE A 162 0.31 -3.45 -2.07
CA ILE A 162 0.70 -3.58 -3.48
C ILE A 162 -0.55 -3.59 -4.36
N ALA A 163 -1.59 -4.35 -3.98
CA ALA A 163 -2.85 -4.36 -4.70
C ALA A 163 -3.59 -3.02 -4.63
N PHE A 164 -3.52 -2.31 -3.49
CA PHE A 164 -4.01 -0.94 -3.38
C PHE A 164 -3.25 0.02 -4.30
N ALA A 165 -1.92 -0.10 -4.38
CA ALA A 165 -1.11 0.69 -5.31
C ALA A 165 -1.47 0.40 -6.78
N PHE A 166 -1.72 -0.86 -7.13
CA PHE A 166 -2.17 -1.25 -8.47
C PHE A 166 -3.55 -0.63 -8.80
N PHE A 167 -4.52 -0.71 -7.87
CA PHE A 167 -5.81 -0.04 -8.02
C PHE A 167 -5.66 1.48 -8.18
N MET A 168 -4.78 2.11 -7.41
CA MET A 168 -4.52 3.54 -7.53
C MET A 168 -3.88 3.90 -8.87
N ALA A 169 -3.00 3.05 -9.42
CA ALA A 169 -2.42 3.27 -10.74
C ALA A 169 -3.50 3.25 -11.84
N GLU A 170 -4.49 2.36 -11.74
CA GLU A 170 -5.67 2.37 -12.63
C GLU A 170 -6.48 3.66 -12.55
N VAL A 171 -6.72 4.15 -11.33
CA VAL A 171 -7.42 5.41 -11.09
C VAL A 171 -6.63 6.59 -11.65
N ILE A 172 -5.32 6.62 -11.43
CA ILE A 172 -4.42 7.66 -11.93
C ILE A 172 -4.38 7.63 -13.46
N THR A 173 -4.30 6.46 -14.08
CA THR A 173 -4.35 6.31 -15.55
C THR A 173 -5.60 6.95 -16.13
N ARG A 174 -6.79 6.64 -15.60
CA ARG A 174 -8.05 7.25 -16.07
C ARG A 174 -8.13 8.74 -15.76
N TYR A 175 -7.65 9.17 -14.59
CA TYR A 175 -7.59 10.60 -14.24
C TYR A 175 -6.73 11.39 -15.24
N LEU A 176 -5.52 10.92 -15.53
CA LEU A 176 -4.61 11.57 -16.47
C LEU A 176 -5.13 11.49 -17.91
N GLY A 177 -5.75 10.36 -18.29
CA GLY A 177 -6.41 10.19 -19.58
C GLY A 177 -7.54 11.18 -19.84
N ALA A 178 -8.20 11.69 -18.79
CA ALA A 178 -9.23 12.71 -18.93
C ALA A 178 -8.71 14.07 -19.43
N GLY A 179 -7.39 14.33 -19.37
CA GLY A 179 -6.74 15.53 -19.89
C GLY A 179 -7.34 16.83 -19.33
N LEU A 180 -7.80 17.73 -20.20
CA LEU A 180 -8.41 19.01 -19.79
C LEU A 180 -9.68 18.87 -18.93
N LYS A 181 -10.25 17.66 -18.84
CA LYS A 181 -11.44 17.36 -18.04
C LYS A 181 -11.09 16.80 -16.65
N MET A 182 -9.83 16.85 -16.24
CA MET A 182 -9.37 16.46 -14.91
C MET A 182 -10.09 17.24 -13.80
N SER A 183 -10.57 16.51 -12.78
CA SER A 183 -11.22 17.09 -11.61
C SER A 183 -10.22 17.28 -10.47
N GLY A 184 -10.05 18.51 -9.98
CA GLY A 184 -9.20 18.79 -8.82
C GLY A 184 -9.63 18.01 -7.56
N ARG A 185 -10.92 17.74 -7.39
CA ARG A 185 -11.39 16.90 -6.28
C ARG A 185 -10.97 15.44 -6.42
N LEU A 186 -10.86 14.93 -7.65
CA LEU A 186 -10.35 13.56 -7.87
C LEU A 186 -8.85 13.51 -7.62
N LEU A 187 -8.12 14.60 -7.94
CA LEU A 187 -6.74 14.74 -7.53
C LEU A 187 -6.58 14.69 -6.00
N ASP A 188 -7.45 15.34 -5.23
CA ASP A 188 -7.40 15.25 -3.76
C ASP A 188 -7.55 13.80 -3.26
N VAL A 189 -8.44 13.02 -3.89
CA VAL A 189 -8.65 11.60 -3.59
C VAL A 189 -7.41 10.77 -3.97
N ILE A 190 -6.78 11.06 -5.10
CA ILE A 190 -5.53 10.42 -5.53
C ILE A 190 -4.40 10.73 -4.54
N LEU A 191 -4.23 12.00 -4.15
CA LEU A 191 -3.21 12.44 -3.20
C LEU A 191 -3.44 11.81 -1.81
N LYS A 192 -4.70 11.59 -1.41
CA LYS A 192 -5.02 10.78 -0.24
C LYS A 192 -4.53 9.34 -0.40
N GLY A 193 -4.77 8.69 -1.53
CA GLY A 193 -4.23 7.36 -1.83
C GLY A 193 -2.70 7.31 -1.73
N CYS A 194 -2.01 8.30 -2.30
CA CYS A 194 -0.55 8.44 -2.17
C CYS A 194 -0.10 8.60 -0.71
N THR A 195 -0.88 9.32 0.11
CA THR A 195 -0.62 9.49 1.54
C THR A 195 -0.80 8.18 2.30
N LEU A 196 -1.83 7.39 1.95
CA LEU A 196 -2.08 6.07 2.55
C LEU A 196 -1.00 5.04 2.22
N LEU A 197 -0.34 5.21 1.07
CA LEU A 197 0.84 4.43 0.67
C LEU A 197 2.15 5.02 1.23
N LEU A 198 2.13 6.11 2.01
CA LEU A 198 3.36 6.74 2.52
C LEU A 198 4.32 7.21 1.40
N ALA A 199 3.77 7.56 0.23
CA ALA A 199 4.56 7.92 -0.95
C ALA A 199 5.32 9.25 -0.78
N THR A 200 4.84 10.15 0.09
CA THR A 200 5.45 11.46 0.32
C THR A 200 6.22 11.53 1.64
N GLU A 201 7.24 12.38 1.69
CA GLU A 201 8.01 12.60 2.92
C GLU A 201 7.15 13.10 4.08
N ALA A 202 6.20 13.99 3.78
CA ALA A 202 5.23 14.46 4.77
C ALA A 202 4.42 13.29 5.35
N SER A 203 3.89 12.40 4.49
CA SER A 203 3.13 11.24 4.94
C SER A 203 3.96 10.27 5.79
N ARG A 204 5.23 10.04 5.45
CA ARG A 204 6.15 9.22 6.25
C ARG A 204 6.45 9.84 7.61
N ARG A 205 6.72 11.14 7.67
CA ARG A 205 6.95 11.85 8.95
C ARG A 205 5.74 11.82 9.87
N ILE A 206 4.54 11.99 9.30
CA ILE A 206 3.28 11.87 10.05
C ILE A 206 3.10 10.44 10.58
N ALA A 207 3.50 9.45 9.79
CA ALA A 207 3.49 8.04 10.20
C ALA A 207 4.71 7.63 11.06
N GLN A 208 5.53 8.61 11.47
CA GLN A 208 6.78 8.43 12.22
C GLN A 208 7.74 7.41 11.59
N MET A 209 7.66 7.25 10.27
CA MET A 209 8.51 6.36 9.48
C MET A 209 9.83 7.06 9.17
N GLU A 210 10.93 6.48 9.61
CA GLU A 210 12.28 6.93 9.29
C GLU A 210 12.86 5.97 8.24
N LEU A 211 13.04 6.48 7.02
CA LEU A 211 13.76 5.73 6.00
C LEU A 211 15.25 5.96 6.21
N THR A 212 15.98 4.90 6.55
CA THR A 212 17.45 4.94 6.47
C THR A 212 17.82 4.98 4.99
N LYS A 213 18.31 6.12 4.53
CA LYS A 213 19.02 6.15 3.26
C LYS A 213 20.29 5.36 3.48
N ILE A 214 20.41 4.22 2.83
CA ILE A 214 21.72 3.67 2.56
C ILE A 214 22.37 4.74 1.68
N GLU A 215 23.27 5.55 2.24
CA GLU A 215 24.24 6.26 1.41
C GLU A 215 24.80 5.17 0.51
N SER A 216 24.69 5.34 -0.81
CA SER A 216 25.43 4.51 -1.74
C SER A 216 26.92 4.82 -1.55
N ARG A 217 27.47 4.43 -0.40
CA ARG A 217 28.88 4.12 -0.31
C ARG A 217 29.03 3.02 -1.31
N ASN A 218 29.79 3.32 -2.35
CA ASN A 218 30.16 2.34 -3.34
C ASN A 218 31.14 1.40 -2.62
N ILE A 219 30.59 0.54 -1.75
CA ILE A 219 31.33 -0.35 -0.85
C ILE A 219 32.26 -1.21 -1.68
N ASP A 220 31.83 -1.59 -2.89
CA ASP A 220 32.65 -2.32 -3.86
C ASP A 220 33.86 -1.49 -4.33
N ALA A 221 33.70 -0.19 -4.58
CA ALA A 221 34.81 0.70 -4.95
C ALA A 221 35.77 0.96 -3.77
N GLU A 222 35.24 1.10 -2.54
CA GLU A 222 36.07 1.25 -1.33
C GLU A 222 36.84 -0.04 -1.00
N ILE A 223 36.22 -1.21 -1.13
CA ILE A 223 36.88 -2.51 -0.96
C ILE A 223 37.95 -2.70 -2.04
N THR A 224 37.64 -2.37 -3.29
CA THR A 224 38.60 -2.48 -4.40
C THR A 224 39.81 -1.56 -4.17
N ALA A 225 39.57 -0.30 -3.80
CA ALA A 225 40.64 0.65 -3.49
C ALA A 225 41.49 0.20 -2.29
N LEU A 226 40.87 -0.36 -1.25
CA LEU A 226 41.59 -0.90 -0.09
C LEU A 226 42.45 -2.12 -0.48
N MET A 227 41.93 -3.02 -1.32
CA MET A 227 42.68 -4.17 -1.81
C MET A 227 43.86 -3.77 -2.70
N GLU A 228 43.70 -2.73 -3.53
CA GLU A 228 44.79 -2.14 -4.33
C GLU A 228 45.87 -1.50 -3.44
N GLU A 229 45.48 -0.80 -2.38
CA GLU A 229 46.40 -0.21 -1.41
C GLU A 229 47.21 -1.28 -0.65
N TYR A 230 46.57 -2.38 -0.23
CA TYR A 230 47.26 -3.53 0.36
C TYR A 230 48.19 -4.24 -0.63
N ALA A 231 47.80 -4.36 -1.90
CA ALA A 231 48.62 -4.98 -2.94
C ALA A 231 49.87 -4.16 -3.28
N ALA A 232 49.81 -2.82 -3.15
CA ALA A 232 50.94 -1.92 -3.36
C ALA A 232 51.90 -1.81 -2.16
N ALA A 233 51.50 -2.32 -0.99
CA ALA A 233 52.28 -2.29 0.24
C ALA A 233 53.10 -3.58 0.49
N ILE A 234 53.09 -4.53 -0.45
CA ILE A 234 53.88 -5.77 -0.48
C ILE A 234 54.92 -5.66 -1.59
#